data_AF-A0A1Q6FTH8-F1
#
_entry.id   AF-A0A1Q6FTH8-F1
#
_cell.length_a   1.000
_cell.length_b   1.000
_cell.length_c   1.000
_cell.angle_alpha   90.00
_cell.angle_beta   90.00
_cell.angle_gamma   90.00
#
_symmetry.space_group_name_H-M   'P 1'
#
loop_
_entity.id
_entity.type
_entity.pdbx_description
1 polymer ?
#
loop_
_entity_poly.entity_id
_entity_poly.type
_entity_poly.pdbx_seq_one_letter_code
_entity_poly.pdbx_strand_id
1 'polypeptide(L)'
;MEKQNFWNDAAKCGAIIGAILAVSMALETMMTLSGSMKYYALMTVEWIGVVVLHYYLLHRFTRNRSKLYSAEEGFSFGQGYLFVLAVSAFAGVIVGGVQYIYLHLIMGYSNYTSRLVEALTDMMALGGGVPASMESVMAQSLEQIQTAPAPSVLATVWGGIWVSLLFGAVFGLIIAGVLSRAPRPFDTQAGE
;
A
#
# COMPACT_ATOMS: atom_id res chain seq x y z
N MET A 1 16.19 -19.93 -20.94
CA MET A 1 14.99 -19.42 -20.24
C MET A 1 14.59 -18.12 -20.92
N GLU A 2 13.37 -18.02 -21.45
CA GLU A 2 12.88 -16.76 -22.02
C GLU A 2 12.99 -15.63 -20.97
N LYS A 3 13.56 -14.49 -21.36
CA LYS A 3 13.54 -13.28 -20.53
C LYS A 3 12.06 -12.89 -20.34
N GLN A 4 11.46 -13.26 -19.20
CA GLN A 4 10.12 -12.79 -18.87
C GLN A 4 10.10 -11.25 -18.97
N ASN A 5 9.10 -10.72 -19.68
CA ASN A 5 8.94 -9.29 -19.89
C ASN A 5 8.88 -8.57 -18.53
N PHE A 6 9.71 -7.54 -18.35
CA PHE A 6 9.80 -6.73 -17.12
C PHE A 6 8.42 -6.32 -16.59
N TRP A 7 7.55 -5.85 -17.48
CA TRP A 7 6.21 -5.38 -17.11
C TRP A 7 5.29 -6.51 -16.66
N ASN A 8 5.42 -7.69 -17.24
CA ASN A 8 4.63 -8.86 -16.85
C ASN A 8 5.06 -9.37 -15.46
N ASP A 9 6.35 -9.38 -15.18
CA ASP A 9 6.86 -9.78 -13.86
C ASP A 9 6.48 -8.77 -12.78
N ALA A 10 6.60 -7.47 -13.09
CA ALA A 10 6.16 -6.40 -12.20
C ALA A 10 4.65 -6.46 -11.93
N ALA A 11 3.83 -6.73 -12.96
CA ALA A 11 2.38 -6.86 -12.81
C ALA A 11 2.00 -8.07 -11.94
N LYS A 12 2.65 -9.23 -12.11
CA LYS A 12 2.39 -10.42 -11.29
C LYS A 12 2.77 -10.20 -9.83
N CYS A 13 3.96 -9.65 -9.58
CA CYS A 13 4.41 -9.32 -8.22
C CYS A 13 3.50 -8.26 -7.59
N GLY A 14 3.14 -7.23 -8.35
CA GLY A 14 2.22 -6.17 -7.95
C GLY A 14 0.82 -6.71 -7.66
N ALA A 15 0.36 -7.73 -8.39
CA ALA A 15 -0.93 -8.38 -8.12
C ALA A 15 -0.97 -9.11 -6.79
N ILE A 16 0.11 -9.83 -6.44
CA ILE A 16 0.22 -10.52 -5.15
C ILE A 16 0.23 -9.51 -4.00
N ILE A 17 1.04 -8.46 -4.11
CA ILE A 17 1.12 -7.42 -3.08
C ILE A 17 -0.21 -6.67 -2.99
N GLY A 18 -0.76 -6.26 -4.13
CA GLY A 18 -2.03 -5.54 -4.21
C GLY A 18 -3.18 -6.33 -3.58
N ALA A 19 -3.24 -7.66 -3.78
CA ALA A 19 -4.25 -8.50 -3.14
C ALA A 19 -4.11 -8.52 -1.61
N ILE A 20 -2.88 -8.66 -1.09
CA ILE A 20 -2.63 -8.63 0.36
C ILE A 20 -3.01 -7.27 0.97
N LEU A 21 -2.58 -6.18 0.33
CA LEU A 21 -2.89 -4.82 0.77
C LEU A 21 -4.39 -4.52 0.68
N ALA A 22 -5.08 -5.05 -0.33
CA ALA A 22 -6.52 -4.87 -0.48
C ALA A 22 -7.31 -5.60 0.63
N VAL A 23 -6.88 -6.81 1.01
CA VAL A 23 -7.47 -7.54 2.15
C VAL A 23 -7.22 -6.79 3.45
N SER A 24 -6.00 -6.32 3.67
CA SER A 24 -5.64 -5.47 4.82
C SER A 24 -6.51 -4.21 4.88
N MET A 25 -6.65 -3.48 3.78
CA MET A 25 -7.51 -2.29 3.70
C MET A 25 -8.98 -2.56 4.07
N ALA A 26 -9.54 -3.69 3.59
CA ALA A 26 -10.90 -4.08 3.96
C ALA A 26 -11.02 -4.41 5.46
N LEU A 27 -10.03 -5.12 6.02
CA LEU A 27 -9.98 -5.44 7.45
C LEU A 27 -9.82 -4.19 8.32
N GLU A 28 -8.90 -3.30 7.97
CA GLU A 28 -8.70 -2.00 8.63
C GLU A 28 -9.99 -1.18 8.62
N THR A 29 -10.70 -1.13 7.49
CA THR A 29 -11.98 -0.42 7.37
C THR A 29 -13.02 -1.04 8.30
N MET A 30 -13.13 -2.37 8.36
CA MET A 30 -14.06 -3.05 9.27
C MET A 30 -13.73 -2.80 10.76
N MET A 31 -12.44 -2.85 11.12
CA MET A 31 -11.99 -2.60 12.49
C MET A 31 -12.23 -1.15 12.91
N THR A 32 -11.93 -0.20 12.03
CA THR A 32 -12.14 1.24 12.26
C THR A 32 -13.60 1.56 12.50
N LEU A 33 -14.50 1.00 11.70
CA LEU A 33 -15.94 1.22 11.82
C LEU A 33 -16.59 0.42 12.95
N SER A 34 -15.88 -0.52 13.58
CA SER A 34 -16.40 -1.26 14.72
C SER A 34 -16.45 -0.43 16.01
N GLY A 35 -15.72 0.69 16.10
CA GLY A 35 -15.70 1.58 17.28
C GLY A 35 -15.17 0.96 18.58
N SER A 36 -14.67 -0.28 18.57
CA SER A 36 -14.25 -1.00 19.77
C SER A 36 -12.74 -0.90 20.01
N MET A 37 -12.38 -0.50 21.23
CA MET A 37 -10.98 -0.34 21.69
C MET A 37 -10.09 -1.57 21.47
N LYS A 38 -10.66 -2.78 21.52
CA LYS A 38 -9.90 -4.02 21.28
C LYS A 38 -9.45 -4.14 19.82
N TYR A 39 -10.27 -3.67 18.88
CA TYR A 39 -9.94 -3.72 17.46
C TYR A 39 -8.92 -2.65 17.07
N TYR A 40 -8.88 -1.50 17.76
CA TYR A 40 -7.82 -0.50 17.53
C TYR A 40 -6.42 -1.00 17.91
N ALA A 41 -6.28 -1.74 19.02
CA ALA A 41 -4.99 -2.36 19.36
C ALA A 41 -4.60 -3.45 18.35
N LEU A 42 -5.56 -4.25 17.89
CA LEU A 42 -5.33 -5.26 16.85
C LEU A 42 -4.92 -4.62 15.52
N MET A 43 -5.52 -3.49 15.16
CA MET A 43 -5.19 -2.72 13.95
C MET A 43 -3.72 -2.26 13.95
N THR A 44 -3.17 -1.81 15.09
CA THR A 44 -1.74 -1.46 15.15
C THR A 44 -0.83 -2.67 14.87
N VAL A 45 -1.18 -3.84 15.41
CA VAL A 45 -0.40 -5.07 15.19
C VAL A 45 -0.52 -5.53 13.73
N GLU A 46 -1.72 -5.47 13.16
CA GLU A 46 -1.98 -5.80 11.76
C GLU A 46 -1.19 -4.88 10.84
N TRP A 47 -1.23 -3.57 11.07
CA TRP A 47 -0.51 -2.57 10.27
C TRP A 47 1.00 -2.83 10.26
N ILE A 48 1.61 -3.08 11.43
CA ILE A 48 3.03 -3.44 11.52
C ILE A 48 3.31 -4.73 10.74
N GLY A 49 2.46 -5.74 10.91
CA GLY A 49 2.57 -7.01 10.20
C GLY A 49 2.54 -6.86 8.68
N VAL A 50 1.59 -6.04 8.18
CA VAL A 50 1.43 -5.77 6.74
C VAL A 50 2.58 -4.94 6.20
N VAL A 51 3.07 -3.95 6.93
CA VAL A 51 4.26 -3.18 6.55
C VAL A 51 5.48 -4.08 6.41
N VAL A 52 5.72 -4.95 7.40
CA VAL A 52 6.85 -5.91 7.36
C VAL A 52 6.70 -6.89 6.22
N LEU A 53 5.50 -7.44 6.01
CA LEU A 53 5.20 -8.37 4.92
C LEU A 53 5.39 -7.71 3.55
N HIS A 54 4.89 -6.48 3.39
CA HIS A 54 5.02 -5.70 2.16
C HIS A 54 6.49 -5.45 1.81
N TYR A 55 7.28 -4.97 2.78
CA TYR A 55 8.73 -4.81 2.62
C TYR A 55 9.42 -6.13 2.25
N TYR A 56 9.10 -7.21 2.97
CA TYR A 56 9.67 -8.53 2.74
C TYR A 56 9.38 -9.04 1.31
N LEU A 57 8.15 -8.89 0.83
CA LEU A 57 7.75 -9.32 -0.52
C LEU A 57 8.44 -8.50 -1.60
N LEU A 58 8.48 -7.17 -1.46
CA LEU A 58 9.22 -6.31 -2.39
C LEU A 58 10.69 -6.68 -2.45
N HIS A 59 11.32 -6.89 -1.29
CA HIS A 59 12.70 -7.32 -1.20
C HIS A 59 12.90 -8.70 -1.86
N ARG A 60 12.03 -9.68 -1.56
CA ARG A 60 12.10 -11.04 -2.12
C ARG A 60 11.94 -11.04 -3.64
N PHE A 61 10.97 -10.30 -4.18
CA PHE A 61 10.73 -10.22 -5.62
C PHE A 61 11.86 -9.51 -6.34
N THR A 62 12.33 -8.38 -5.81
CA THR A 62 13.47 -7.65 -6.39
C THR A 62 14.75 -8.47 -6.34
N ARG A 63 14.98 -9.21 -5.25
CA ARG A 63 16.11 -10.14 -5.13
C ARG A 63 16.02 -11.25 -6.16
N ASN A 64 14.85 -11.84 -6.36
CA ASN A 64 14.65 -12.87 -7.38
C ASN A 64 14.89 -12.32 -8.79
N ARG A 65 14.41 -11.10 -9.09
CA ARG A 65 14.70 -10.43 -10.36
C ARG A 65 16.19 -10.20 -10.55
N SER A 66 16.89 -9.76 -9.50
CA SER A 66 18.34 -9.52 -9.56
C SER A 66 19.14 -10.76 -9.94
N LYS A 67 18.67 -11.97 -9.61
CA LYS A 67 19.35 -13.23 -9.96
C LYS A 67 19.30 -13.56 -11.46
N LEU A 68 18.43 -12.89 -12.21
CA LEU A 68 18.32 -13.06 -13.66
C LEU A 68 19.42 -12.32 -14.42
N TYR A 69 20.16 -11.44 -13.74
CA TYR A 69 21.31 -10.72 -14.28
C TYR A 69 22.58 -11.48 -13.92
N SER A 70 23.44 -11.72 -14.91
CA SER A 70 24.72 -12.41 -14.71
C SER A 70 25.70 -11.56 -13.91
N ALA A 71 26.79 -12.17 -13.42
CA ALA A 71 27.87 -11.44 -12.77
C ALA A 71 28.53 -10.39 -13.71
N GLU A 72 28.54 -10.66 -15.00
CA GLU A 72 29.09 -9.78 -16.04
C GLU A 72 28.19 -8.56 -16.30
N GLU A 73 26.86 -8.73 -16.28
CA GLU A 73 25.90 -7.64 -16.48
C GLU A 73 25.73 -6.76 -15.21
N GLY A 74 25.86 -7.37 -14.03
CA GLY A 74 25.56 -6.70 -12.76
C GLY A 74 24.08 -6.36 -12.59
N PHE A 75 23.70 -5.81 -11.45
CA PHE A 75 22.33 -5.35 -11.18
C PHE A 75 22.37 -3.93 -10.65
N SER A 76 21.96 -2.97 -11.47
CA SER A 76 22.10 -1.56 -11.10
C SER A 76 21.04 -1.13 -10.09
N PHE A 77 21.37 -0.10 -9.31
CA PHE A 77 20.41 0.56 -8.41
C PHE A 77 19.14 0.97 -9.16
N GLY A 78 19.28 1.63 -10.32
CA GLY A 78 18.14 2.09 -11.10
C GLY A 78 17.22 0.96 -11.58
N GLN A 79 17.77 -0.19 -11.95
CA GLN A 79 17.00 -1.37 -12.34
C GLN A 79 16.17 -1.91 -11.17
N GLY A 80 16.77 -2.02 -9.98
CA GLY A 80 16.06 -2.44 -8.77
C GLY A 80 14.99 -1.44 -8.33
N TYR A 81 15.33 -0.15 -8.34
CA TYR A 81 14.44 0.92 -7.93
C TYR A 81 13.22 1.02 -8.84
N LEU A 82 13.43 1.02 -10.16
CA LEU A 82 12.34 1.08 -11.14
C LEU A 82 11.43 -0.15 -11.04
N PHE A 83 12.00 -1.34 -10.79
CA PHE A 83 11.20 -2.55 -10.60
C PHE A 83 10.28 -2.43 -9.38
N VAL A 84 10.80 -1.97 -8.24
CA VAL A 84 9.99 -1.76 -7.02
C VAL A 84 8.88 -0.73 -7.26
N LEU A 85 9.17 0.38 -7.92
CA LEU A 85 8.16 1.39 -8.27
C LEU A 85 7.07 0.82 -9.19
N ALA A 86 7.45 0.04 -10.20
CA ALA A 86 6.50 -0.58 -11.12
C ALA A 86 5.59 -1.58 -10.38
N VAL A 87 6.15 -2.45 -9.54
CA VAL A 87 5.40 -3.39 -8.70
C VAL A 87 4.42 -2.64 -7.79
N SER A 88 4.87 -1.54 -7.18
CA SER A 88 4.06 -0.72 -6.28
C SER A 88 2.92 -0.01 -7.01
N ALA A 89 3.15 0.48 -8.23
CA ALA A 89 2.10 1.07 -9.05
C ALA A 89 0.99 0.05 -9.38
N PHE A 90 1.36 -1.17 -9.80
CA PHE A 90 0.38 -2.24 -10.06
C PHE A 90 -0.38 -2.65 -8.81
N ALA A 91 0.30 -2.74 -7.66
CA ALA A 91 -0.35 -3.00 -6.39
C ALA A 91 -1.39 -1.91 -6.06
N GLY A 92 -1.03 -0.64 -6.25
CA GLY A 92 -1.92 0.49 -5.98
C GLY A 92 -3.15 0.54 -6.87
N VAL A 93 -3.05 0.11 -8.13
CA VAL A 93 -4.22 -0.05 -9.02
C VAL A 93 -5.23 -1.03 -8.42
N ILE A 94 -4.74 -2.17 -7.91
CA ILE A 94 -5.61 -3.20 -7.33
C ILE A 94 -6.22 -2.72 -6.01
N VAL A 95 -5.42 -2.11 -5.13
CA VAL A 95 -5.90 -1.58 -3.85
C VAL A 95 -6.99 -0.54 -4.09
N GLY A 96 -6.77 0.43 -4.98
CA GLY A 96 -7.78 1.45 -5.27
C GLY A 96 -9.02 0.89 -5.98
N GLY A 97 -8.86 -0.13 -6.84
CA GLY A 97 -9.99 -0.84 -7.45
C GLY A 97 -10.84 -1.58 -6.43
N VAL A 98 -10.21 -2.33 -5.51
CA VAL A 98 -10.91 -3.05 -4.45
C VAL A 98 -11.55 -2.08 -3.46
N GLN A 99 -10.87 -1.00 -3.10
CA GLN A 99 -11.43 0.07 -2.26
C GLN A 99 -12.71 0.65 -2.89
N TYR A 100 -12.69 0.93 -4.20
CA TYR A 100 -13.87 1.44 -4.89
C TYR A 100 -15.04 0.44 -4.80
N ILE A 101 -14.79 -0.84 -5.10
CA ILE A 101 -15.78 -1.93 -5.01
C ILE A 101 -16.31 -2.04 -3.58
N TYR A 102 -15.44 -1.99 -2.59
CA TYR A 102 -15.82 -2.11 -1.18
C TYR A 102 -16.74 -0.97 -0.74
N LEU A 103 -16.36 0.28 -1.05
CA LEU A 103 -17.12 1.47 -0.70
C LEU A 103 -18.49 1.54 -1.41
N HIS A 104 -18.55 1.15 -2.68
CA HIS A 104 -19.77 1.34 -3.49
C HIS A 104 -20.69 0.12 -3.51
N LEU A 105 -20.15 -1.10 -3.54
CA LEU A 105 -20.95 -2.32 -3.73
C LEU A 105 -21.14 -3.12 -2.44
N ILE A 106 -20.14 -3.17 -1.56
CA ILE A 106 -20.21 -4.01 -0.34
C ILE A 106 -20.84 -3.23 0.80
N MET A 107 -20.31 -2.05 1.10
CA MET A 107 -20.77 -1.24 2.23
C MET A 107 -21.87 -0.25 1.85
N GLY A 108 -21.75 0.37 0.68
CA GLY A 108 -22.55 1.52 0.27
C GLY A 108 -21.99 2.82 0.88
N TYR A 109 -21.74 3.81 0.03
CA TYR A 109 -21.02 5.02 0.43
C TYR A 109 -21.72 5.82 1.56
N SER A 110 -23.06 5.89 1.54
CA SER A 110 -23.83 6.54 2.61
C SER A 110 -23.72 5.82 3.95
N ASN A 111 -23.66 4.49 3.94
CA ASN A 111 -23.47 3.70 5.15
C ASN A 111 -22.05 3.84 5.69
N TYR A 112 -21.06 3.92 4.78
CA TYR A 112 -19.66 4.17 5.14
C TYR A 112 -19.51 5.53 5.84
N THR A 113 -20.01 6.62 5.25
CA THR A 113 -19.88 7.96 5.83
C THR A 113 -20.62 8.08 7.17
N SER A 114 -21.81 7.48 7.27
CA SER A 114 -22.59 7.48 8.53
C SER A 114 -21.84 6.75 9.64
N ARG A 115 -21.37 5.52 9.39
CA ARG A 115 -20.61 4.74 10.38
C ARG A 115 -19.27 5.36 10.72
N LEU A 116 -18.65 6.06 9.77
CA LEU A 116 -17.40 6.79 10.01
C LEU A 116 -17.64 7.95 10.98
N VAL A 117 -18.73 8.71 10.81
CA VAL A 117 -19.12 9.79 11.73
C VAL A 117 -19.45 9.25 13.11
N GLU A 118 -20.15 8.12 13.19
CA GLU A 118 -20.43 7.42 14.46
C GLU A 118 -19.12 7.02 15.16
N ALA A 119 -18.21 6.33 14.46
CA ALA A 119 -16.94 5.89 15.01
C ALA A 119 -16.05 7.05 15.47
N LEU A 120 -16.00 8.15 14.70
CA LEU A 120 -15.29 9.37 15.09
C LEU A 120 -15.89 10.01 16.34
N THR A 121 -17.22 10.08 16.41
CA THR A 121 -17.93 10.66 17.56
C THR A 121 -17.71 9.84 18.82
N ASP A 122 -17.79 8.52 18.73
CA ASP A 122 -17.51 7.61 19.84
C ASP A 122 -16.05 7.73 20.33
N MET A 123 -15.10 7.83 19.39
CA MET A 123 -13.68 8.02 19.74
C MET A 123 -13.46 9.34 20.50
N MET A 124 -14.15 10.42 20.11
CA MET A 124 -14.06 11.70 20.80
C MET A 124 -14.71 11.67 22.18
N ALA A 125 -15.86 11.00 22.31
CA ALA A 125 -16.52 10.81 23.61
C ALA A 125 -15.63 10.04 24.59
N LEU A 126 -14.91 9.02 24.11
CA LEU A 126 -13.91 8.28 24.89
C LEU A 126 -12.70 9.15 25.29
N GLY A 127 -12.34 10.14 24.46
CA GLY A 127 -11.22 11.07 24.70
C GLY A 127 -11.51 12.24 25.64
N GLY A 128 -12.70 12.29 26.27
CA GLY A 128 -13.12 13.40 27.14
C GLY A 128 -13.94 14.49 26.45
N GLY A 129 -14.39 14.23 25.21
CA GLY A 129 -15.21 15.15 24.43
C GLY A 129 -14.39 16.21 23.68
N VAL A 130 -15.07 17.00 22.86
CA VAL A 130 -14.46 18.10 22.09
C VAL A 130 -14.52 19.37 22.93
N PRO A 131 -13.40 20.13 23.08
CA PRO A 131 -13.44 21.43 23.71
C PRO A 131 -14.45 22.36 23.01
N ALA A 132 -15.17 23.19 23.76
CA ALA A 132 -16.18 24.10 23.19
C ALA A 132 -15.63 25.02 22.07
N SER A 133 -14.34 25.36 22.11
CA SER A 133 -13.67 26.15 21.05
C SER A 133 -13.48 25.40 19.73
N MET A 134 -13.59 24.07 19.73
CA MET A 134 -13.42 23.19 18.56
C MET A 134 -14.71 22.50 18.14
N GLU A 135 -15.80 22.67 18.91
CA GLU A 135 -17.09 22.03 18.64
C GLU A 135 -17.65 22.43 17.26
N SER A 136 -17.56 23.72 16.89
CA SER A 136 -18.00 24.22 15.58
C SER A 136 -17.15 23.67 14.42
N VAL A 137 -15.83 23.57 14.62
CA VAL A 137 -14.90 22.99 13.64
C VAL A 137 -15.17 21.50 13.47
N MET A 138 -15.47 20.80 14.57
CA MET A 138 -15.80 19.39 14.55
C MET A 138 -17.12 19.16 13.81
N ALA A 139 -18.18 19.89 14.16
CA ALA A 139 -19.48 19.79 13.50
C ALA A 139 -19.35 20.02 11.99
N GLN A 140 -18.57 21.04 11.59
CA GLN A 140 -18.29 21.30 10.18
C GLN A 140 -17.56 20.14 9.51
N SER A 141 -16.57 19.53 10.16
CA SER A 141 -15.83 18.39 9.61
C SER A 141 -16.70 17.14 9.43
N LEU A 142 -17.59 16.86 10.38
CA LEU A 142 -18.55 15.75 10.29
C LEU A 142 -19.58 15.99 9.18
N GLU A 143 -20.08 17.22 9.05
CA GLU A 143 -20.99 17.60 7.97
C GLU A 143 -20.30 17.48 6.59
N GLN A 144 -19.03 17.87 6.49
CA GLN A 144 -18.25 17.68 5.27
C GLN A 144 -18.12 16.20 4.90
N ILE A 145 -17.90 15.30 5.86
CA ILE A 145 -17.83 13.85 5.60
C ILE A 145 -19.17 13.32 5.07
N GLN A 146 -20.30 13.78 5.60
CA GLN A 146 -21.63 13.32 5.18
C GLN A 146 -22.05 13.88 3.82
N THR A 147 -21.68 15.13 3.52
CA THR A 147 -22.05 15.82 2.29
C THR A 147 -21.03 15.63 1.17
N ALA A 148 -19.86 15.07 1.47
CA ALA A 148 -18.83 14.78 0.48
C ALA A 148 -19.37 13.83 -0.61
N PRO A 149 -19.25 14.19 -1.90
CA PRO A 149 -19.69 13.32 -2.97
C PRO A 149 -18.87 12.02 -2.98
N ALA A 150 -19.52 10.93 -3.38
CA ALA A 150 -18.85 9.64 -3.50
C ALA A 150 -17.64 9.73 -4.46
N PRO A 151 -16.47 9.21 -4.08
CA PRO A 151 -15.29 9.29 -4.90
C PRO A 151 -15.46 8.46 -6.17
N SER A 152 -15.01 9.00 -7.31
CA SER A 152 -15.03 8.26 -8.57
C SER A 152 -14.04 7.09 -8.57
N VAL A 153 -14.24 6.12 -9.47
CA VAL A 153 -13.29 5.01 -9.69
C VAL A 153 -11.87 5.54 -9.90
N LEU A 154 -11.73 6.53 -10.79
CA LEU A 154 -10.43 7.10 -11.13
C LEU A 154 -9.76 7.78 -9.94
N ALA A 155 -10.52 8.54 -9.14
CA ALA A 155 -9.98 9.18 -7.94
C ALA A 155 -9.49 8.13 -6.92
N THR A 156 -10.26 7.06 -6.75
CA THR A 156 -9.93 5.98 -5.80
C THR A 156 -8.70 5.19 -6.26
N VAL A 157 -8.66 4.81 -7.54
CA VAL A 157 -7.51 4.12 -8.15
C VAL A 157 -6.26 4.98 -8.11
N TRP A 158 -6.37 6.26 -8.45
CA TRP A 158 -5.26 7.20 -8.38
C TRP A 158 -4.73 7.36 -6.95
N GLY A 159 -5.62 7.46 -5.96
CA GLY A 159 -5.26 7.46 -4.55
C GLY A 159 -4.48 6.21 -4.14
N GLY A 160 -4.95 5.03 -4.56
CA GLY A 160 -4.27 3.75 -4.30
C GLY A 160 -2.87 3.69 -4.93
N ILE A 161 -2.73 4.14 -6.18
CA ILE A 161 -1.43 4.27 -6.86
C ILE A 161 -0.50 5.21 -6.10
N TRP A 162 -0.98 6.39 -5.71
CA TRP A 162 -0.17 7.39 -5.05
C TRP A 162 0.40 6.90 -3.72
N VAL A 163 -0.45 6.34 -2.86
CA VAL A 163 -0.01 5.80 -1.57
C VAL A 163 0.96 4.64 -1.77
N SER A 164 0.66 3.74 -2.71
CA SER A 164 1.54 2.59 -2.97
C SER A 164 2.90 3.01 -3.53
N LEU A 165 2.94 4.03 -4.40
CA LEU A 165 4.18 4.61 -4.90
C LEU A 165 5.00 5.28 -3.81
N LEU A 166 4.38 5.93 -2.81
CA LEU A 166 5.11 6.51 -1.68
C LEU A 166 5.82 5.42 -0.87
N PHE A 167 5.13 4.34 -0.51
CA PHE A 167 5.76 3.19 0.16
C PHE A 167 6.82 2.54 -0.72
N GLY A 168 6.51 2.35 -2.00
CA GLY A 168 7.44 1.81 -2.99
C GLY A 168 8.70 2.65 -3.16
N ALA A 169 8.59 3.97 -3.11
CA ALA A 169 9.74 4.87 -3.18
C ALA A 169 10.63 4.70 -1.94
N VAL A 170 10.06 4.76 -0.74
CA VAL A 170 10.82 4.62 0.52
C VAL A 170 11.49 3.25 0.60
N PHE A 171 10.75 2.17 0.40
CA PHE A 171 11.31 0.81 0.42
C PHE A 171 12.25 0.56 -0.75
N GLY A 172 11.95 1.13 -1.91
CA GLY A 172 12.75 1.01 -3.12
C GLY A 172 14.15 1.54 -2.93
N LEU A 173 14.33 2.69 -2.26
CA LEU A 173 15.66 3.24 -1.98
C LEU A 173 16.52 2.26 -1.18
N ILE A 174 15.94 1.63 -0.15
CA ILE A 174 16.61 0.66 0.71
C ILE A 174 16.92 -0.62 -0.07
N ILE A 175 15.92 -1.20 -0.73
CA ILE A 175 16.02 -2.48 -1.43
C ILE A 175 17.00 -2.39 -2.61
N ALA A 176 16.89 -1.33 -3.41
CA ALA A 176 17.77 -1.12 -4.55
C ALA A 176 19.21 -0.86 -4.10
N GLY A 177 19.41 -0.15 -2.98
CA GLY A 177 20.73 0.04 -2.38
C GLY A 177 21.37 -1.29 -2.00
N VAL A 178 20.67 -2.11 -1.22
CA VAL A 178 21.17 -3.39 -0.71
C VAL A 178 21.42 -4.43 -1.82
N LEU A 179 20.60 -4.42 -2.86
CA LEU A 179 20.68 -5.43 -3.93
C LEU A 179 21.58 -5.03 -5.11
N SER A 180 22.00 -3.77 -5.20
CA SER A 180 22.83 -3.28 -6.29
C SER A 180 24.18 -3.99 -6.33
N ARG A 181 24.63 -4.36 -7.52
CA ARG A 181 25.90 -5.07 -7.78
C ARG A 181 26.55 -4.52 -9.03
N ALA A 182 27.83 -4.13 -8.93
CA ALA A 182 28.61 -3.70 -10.07
C ALA A 182 28.86 -4.88 -11.04
N PRO A 183 28.87 -4.62 -12.36
CA PRO A 183 29.25 -5.62 -13.35
C PRO A 183 30.71 -6.03 -13.15
N ARG A 184 31.00 -7.33 -13.25
CA ARG A 184 32.35 -7.90 -13.17
C ARG A 184 32.66 -8.72 -14.43
N PRO A 185 32.90 -8.04 -15.57
CA PRO A 185 33.05 -8.71 -16.87
C PRO A 185 34.33 -9.55 -17.02
N PHE A 186 35.28 -9.45 -16.09
CA PHE A 186 36.59 -10.11 -16.18
C PHE A 186 36.85 -11.13 -15.06
N ASP A 187 35.92 -11.31 -14.11
CA ASP A 187 36.08 -12.30 -13.03
C ASP A 187 36.02 -13.76 -13.54
N THR A 188 35.66 -13.97 -14.81
CA THR A 188 35.58 -15.28 -15.48
C THR A 188 36.96 -15.84 -15.91
N GLN A 189 38.07 -15.09 -15.77
CA GLN A 189 39.40 -15.50 -16.26
C GLN A 189 40.39 -16.02 -15.21
N ALA A 190 39.99 -16.17 -13.94
CA ALA A 190 40.91 -16.55 -12.86
C ALA A 190 40.66 -17.95 -12.25
N GLY A 191 39.96 -18.84 -12.95
CA GLY A 191 39.46 -20.10 -12.39
C GLY A 191 39.48 -21.32 -13.32
N GLU A 192 40.36 -21.37 -14.32
CA GLU A 192 40.73 -22.60 -15.04
C GLU A 192 42.24 -22.82 -15.01
#